data_AF-L9V3H9-F1
#
_entry.id   AF-L9V3H9-F1
#
_cell.length_a   1.000
_cell.length_b   1.000
_cell.length_c   1.000
_cell.angle_alpha   90.00
_cell.angle_beta   90.00
_cell.angle_gamma   90.00
#
_symmetry.space_group_name_H-M   'P 1'
#
loop_
_entity.id
_entity.type
_entity.pdbx_description
1 polymer ?
#
loop_
_entity_poly.entity_id
_entity_poly.type
_entity_poly.pdbx_seq_one_letter_code
_entity_poly.pdbx_strand_id
1 'polypeptide(L)'
;MEFNGEIKYHNQDGYPDKPKNRTPNGNAHVNQTCRYARYHVYQETEYTPLPPEENLPGIKKVKQAIADLSVKEFEAYFSDTYDQVLSNHPSVTPPVPHPESVPQNGYILYLIDVYLDDNDEIEAVSDIHLQYLDENGDKTQDWNDDPFPDRQPDARLQLFGKYVPSMDVFQEFVVYHLRCQLRDVYIGAGLEPPEKYRVLGRGDDDLTSRYHNDKVTIYDDYHLEEADIPGYELEFDYGFGELGKQSVINAKRKGIGAENPDDADSRLANPSQDGEEGLLETVSSVLRGSDTDQTET
;
A
#
# COMPACT_ATOMS: atom_id res chain seq x y z
N MET A 1 19.05 26.09 35.50
CA MET A 1 17.82 26.10 34.69
C MET A 1 17.40 24.65 34.60
N GLU A 2 16.36 24.25 35.31
CA GLU A 2 15.83 22.88 35.24
C GLU A 2 14.87 22.83 34.04
N PHE A 3 15.21 22.02 33.05
CA PHE A 3 14.33 21.76 31.91
C PHE A 3 13.45 20.56 32.28
N ASN A 4 12.15 20.79 32.47
CA ASN A 4 11.16 19.76 32.83
C ASN A 4 10.65 18.95 31.63
N GLY A 5 11.30 19.08 30.46
CA GLY A 5 10.87 18.45 29.20
C GLY A 5 9.69 19.12 28.50
N GLU A 6 9.13 20.21 29.05
CA GLU A 6 7.96 20.89 28.46
C GLU A 6 8.40 21.85 27.34
N ILE A 7 7.96 21.59 26.11
CA ILE A 7 8.20 22.49 24.97
C ILE A 7 7.33 23.73 25.12
N LYS A 8 7.93 24.86 25.52
CA LYS A 8 7.19 26.12 25.79
C LYS A 8 6.77 26.87 24.52
N TYR A 9 7.58 26.82 23.48
CA TYR A 9 7.26 27.30 22.13
C TYR A 9 8.34 26.81 21.17
N HIS A 10 7.98 26.64 19.90
CA HIS A 10 8.94 26.41 18.82
C HIS A 10 9.27 27.76 18.18
N ASN A 11 10.54 28.16 18.19
CA ASN A 11 10.97 29.44 17.61
C ASN A 11 11.87 29.19 16.40
N GLN A 12 11.41 29.57 15.22
CA GLN A 12 12.14 29.49 13.96
C GLN A 12 11.65 30.60 13.04
N ASP A 13 12.53 31.12 12.18
CA ASP A 13 12.19 32.16 11.17
C ASP A 13 12.38 31.66 9.72
N GLY A 14 12.64 30.36 9.53
CA GLY A 14 12.95 29.75 8.23
C GLY A 14 11.71 29.44 7.37
N TYR A 15 10.52 29.34 7.99
CA TYR A 15 9.26 29.11 7.31
C TYR A 15 8.07 29.70 8.10
N PRO A 16 6.89 29.91 7.48
CA PRO A 16 5.72 30.42 8.19
C PRO A 16 5.24 29.51 9.34
N ASP A 17 4.84 30.09 10.48
CA ASP A 17 4.36 29.30 11.62
C ASP A 17 3.03 28.57 11.37
N LYS A 18 2.13 29.18 10.60
CA LYS A 18 0.81 28.61 10.29
C LYS A 18 0.91 27.72 9.05
N PRO A 19 0.50 26.43 9.10
CA PRO A 19 0.56 25.51 7.96
C PRO A 19 -0.09 26.07 6.68
N LYS A 20 -1.24 26.75 6.83
CA LYS A 20 -1.97 27.39 5.72
C LYS A 20 -1.21 28.52 5.00
N ASN A 21 -0.14 29.03 5.62
CA ASN A 21 0.70 30.08 5.04
C ASN A 21 1.97 29.50 4.39
N ARG A 22 2.25 28.19 4.53
CA ARG A 22 3.40 27.53 3.92
C ARG A 22 3.07 27.10 2.50
N THR A 23 4.09 27.01 1.65
CA THR A 23 3.94 26.31 0.36
C THR A 23 3.69 24.82 0.59
N PRO A 24 3.14 24.09 -0.39
CA PRO A 24 2.99 22.64 -0.29
C PRO A 24 4.31 21.91 -0.01
N ASN A 25 5.40 22.26 -0.70
CA ASN A 25 6.75 21.76 -0.39
C ASN A 25 7.20 22.11 1.04
N GLY A 26 6.90 23.34 1.51
CA GLY A 26 7.21 23.75 2.88
C GLY A 26 6.47 22.91 3.93
N ASN A 27 5.20 22.58 3.68
CA ASN A 27 4.46 21.64 4.53
C ASN A 27 5.06 20.23 4.46
N ALA A 28 5.45 19.77 3.27
CA ALA A 28 6.05 18.45 3.10
C ALA A 28 7.38 18.31 3.86
N HIS A 29 8.28 19.30 3.82
CA HIS A 29 9.52 19.30 4.61
C HIS A 29 9.29 19.32 6.12
N VAL A 30 8.28 20.07 6.60
CA VAL A 30 7.91 20.05 8.02
C VAL A 30 7.41 18.66 8.42
N ASN A 31 6.60 18.01 7.58
CA ASN A 31 6.14 16.64 7.83
C ASN A 31 7.31 15.64 7.84
N GLN A 32 8.26 15.77 6.90
CA GLN A 32 9.50 14.97 6.91
C GLN A 32 10.27 15.15 8.21
N THR A 33 10.42 16.40 8.67
CA THR A 33 11.11 16.70 9.94
C THR A 33 10.40 16.04 11.13
N CYS A 34 9.07 16.07 11.18
CA CYS A 34 8.29 15.42 12.23
C CYS A 34 8.43 13.89 12.21
N ARG A 35 8.36 13.27 11.03
CA ARG A 35 8.55 11.82 10.86
C ARG A 35 9.97 11.40 11.20
N TYR A 36 10.97 12.16 10.75
CA TYR A 36 12.37 11.95 11.12
C TYR A 36 12.58 12.03 12.64
N ALA A 37 11.95 12.99 13.32
CA ALA A 37 12.05 13.09 14.77
C ALA A 37 11.48 11.85 15.48
N ARG A 38 10.33 11.33 15.03
CA ARG A 38 9.76 10.06 15.55
C ARG A 38 10.68 8.88 15.29
N TYR A 39 11.20 8.77 14.06
CA TYR A 39 12.16 7.74 13.68
C TYR A 39 13.42 7.80 14.54
N HIS A 40 13.96 8.99 14.78
CA HIS A 40 15.14 9.19 15.63
C HIS A 40 14.88 8.79 17.09
N VAL A 41 13.74 9.18 17.67
CA VAL A 41 13.35 8.74 19.02
C VAL A 41 13.24 7.22 19.09
N TYR A 42 12.65 6.59 18.08
CA TYR A 42 12.60 5.13 17.97
C TYR A 42 14.00 4.49 17.89
N GLN A 43 14.96 5.09 17.19
CA GLN A 43 16.32 4.57 17.11
C GLN A 43 17.09 4.68 18.43
N GLU A 44 16.84 5.73 19.22
CA GLU A 44 17.63 6.06 20.41
C GLU A 44 16.99 5.60 21.73
N THR A 45 15.74 5.11 21.70
CA THR A 45 14.97 4.79 22.91
C THR A 45 14.12 3.54 22.74
N GLU A 46 13.59 3.01 23.84
CA GLU A 46 12.61 1.91 23.83
C GLU A 46 11.17 2.39 23.52
N TYR A 47 10.97 3.70 23.32
CA TYR A 47 9.67 4.26 23.00
C TYR A 47 9.42 4.21 21.49
N THR A 48 8.25 3.69 21.09
CA THR A 48 7.80 3.62 19.69
C THR A 48 6.74 4.69 19.41
N PRO A 49 7.13 5.91 19.00
CA PRO A 49 6.19 7.01 18.70
C PRO A 49 5.60 6.91 17.29
N LEU A 50 5.52 5.71 16.71
CA LEU A 50 5.10 5.49 15.33
C LEU A 50 3.68 4.93 15.32
N PRO A 51 2.76 5.51 14.53
CA PRO A 51 1.45 4.91 14.31
C PRO A 51 1.60 3.56 13.58
N PRO A 52 0.59 2.66 13.62
CA PRO A 52 0.67 1.34 13.02
C PRO A 52 1.17 1.30 11.57
N GLU A 53 0.69 2.23 10.74
CA GLU A 53 1.07 2.33 9.33
C GLU A 53 2.51 2.79 9.08
N GLU A 54 3.13 3.44 10.07
CA GLU A 54 4.53 3.88 10.02
C GLU A 54 5.43 3.07 10.99
N ASN A 55 4.89 2.01 11.64
CA ASN A 55 5.58 1.22 12.66
C ASN A 55 6.68 0.33 12.05
N LEU A 56 7.79 0.95 11.66
CA LEU A 56 8.91 0.34 10.96
C LEU A 56 9.41 -1.00 11.55
N PRO A 57 9.61 -1.19 12.88
CA PRO A 57 9.97 -2.51 13.41
C PRO A 57 8.84 -3.53 13.24
N GLY A 58 7.59 -3.15 13.54
CA GLY A 58 6.46 -4.06 13.44
C GLY A 58 6.16 -4.47 12.00
N ILE A 59 6.18 -3.52 11.05
CA ILE A 59 6.05 -3.81 9.62
C ILE A 59 7.14 -4.78 9.15
N LYS A 60 8.40 -4.62 9.60
CA LYS A 60 9.48 -5.56 9.26
C LYS A 60 9.21 -6.97 9.78
N LYS A 61 8.74 -7.08 11.02
CA LYS A 61 8.41 -8.36 11.66
C LYS A 61 7.21 -9.02 10.99
N VAL A 62 6.11 -8.29 10.80
CA VAL A 62 4.90 -8.79 10.11
C VAL A 62 5.23 -9.25 8.70
N LYS A 63 6.02 -8.47 7.94
CA LYS A 63 6.48 -8.89 6.60
C LYS A 63 7.28 -10.20 6.64
N GLN A 64 8.08 -10.42 7.68
CA GLN A 64 8.85 -11.65 7.83
C GLN A 64 7.95 -12.81 8.24
N ALA A 65 7.07 -12.62 9.24
CA ALA A 65 6.10 -13.60 9.69
C ALA A 65 5.23 -14.09 8.53
N ILE A 66 4.65 -13.17 7.72
CA ILE A 66 3.85 -13.52 6.54
C ILE A 66 4.68 -14.29 5.50
N ALA A 67 5.95 -13.92 5.28
CA ALA A 67 6.81 -14.62 4.33
C ALA A 67 7.20 -16.04 4.78
N ASP A 68 7.21 -16.30 6.09
CA ASP A 68 7.58 -17.59 6.66
C ASP A 68 6.40 -18.56 6.77
N LEU A 69 5.15 -18.09 6.64
CA LEU A 69 3.95 -18.93 6.59
C LEU A 69 3.94 -19.81 5.33
N SER A 70 3.44 -21.03 5.47
CA SER A 70 2.96 -21.76 4.31
C SER A 70 1.70 -21.09 3.73
N VAL A 71 1.44 -21.27 2.43
CA VAL A 71 0.25 -20.72 1.75
C VAL A 71 -1.04 -21.08 2.48
N LYS A 72 -1.12 -22.28 3.06
CA LYS A 72 -2.29 -22.74 3.82
C LYS A 72 -2.47 -22.00 5.14
N GLU A 73 -1.38 -21.69 5.84
CA GLU A 73 -1.45 -20.91 7.08
C GLU A 73 -1.78 -19.45 6.77
N PHE A 74 -1.20 -18.89 5.71
CA PHE A 74 -1.56 -17.57 5.22
C PHE A 74 -3.04 -17.48 4.83
N GLU A 75 -3.57 -18.45 4.09
CA GLU A 75 -4.99 -18.55 3.75
C GLU A 75 -5.89 -18.55 5.00
N ALA A 76 -5.45 -19.20 6.09
CA ALA A 76 -6.23 -19.25 7.33
C ALA A 76 -6.41 -17.88 8.00
N TYR A 77 -5.50 -16.94 7.79
CA TYR A 77 -5.62 -15.57 8.30
C TYR A 77 -6.21 -14.59 7.27
N PHE A 78 -5.89 -14.77 5.98
CA PHE A 78 -6.11 -13.74 4.97
C PHE A 78 -7.12 -14.12 3.87
N SER A 79 -7.89 -15.20 4.02
CA SER A 79 -8.92 -15.59 3.03
C SER A 79 -9.89 -14.46 2.72
N ASP A 80 -10.41 -13.80 3.75
CA ASP A 80 -11.41 -12.74 3.58
C ASP A 80 -10.75 -11.50 2.97
N THR A 81 -9.50 -11.23 3.34
CA THR A 81 -8.72 -10.14 2.73
C THR A 81 -8.48 -10.40 1.24
N TYR A 82 -8.21 -11.64 0.85
CA TYR A 82 -8.03 -12.03 -0.55
C TYR A 82 -9.32 -11.80 -1.34
N ASP A 83 -10.46 -12.27 -0.84
CA ASP A 83 -11.77 -12.04 -1.48
C ASP A 83 -12.12 -10.55 -1.54
N GLN A 84 -11.75 -9.76 -0.54
CA GLN A 84 -11.95 -8.31 -0.54
C GLN A 84 -11.10 -7.59 -1.59
N VAL A 85 -9.83 -7.96 -1.73
CA VAL A 85 -8.93 -7.40 -2.75
C VAL A 85 -9.45 -7.74 -4.15
N LEU A 86 -10.13 -8.87 -4.31
CA LEU A 86 -10.83 -9.27 -5.53
C LEU A 86 -12.25 -8.70 -5.66
N SER A 87 -12.64 -7.69 -4.89
CA SER A 87 -14.00 -7.11 -4.87
C SER A 87 -14.53 -6.65 -6.24
N ASN A 88 -13.63 -6.25 -7.15
CA ASN A 88 -14.00 -5.86 -8.51
C ASN A 88 -14.25 -7.07 -9.43
N HIS A 89 -13.81 -8.27 -9.05
CA HIS A 89 -14.01 -9.49 -9.83
C HIS A 89 -15.49 -9.92 -9.80
N PRO A 90 -16.13 -10.18 -10.95
CA PRO A 90 -17.58 -10.30 -11.06
C PRO A 90 -18.13 -11.58 -10.42
N SER A 91 -17.27 -12.56 -10.15
CA SER A 91 -17.63 -13.80 -9.47
C SER A 91 -17.31 -13.80 -7.98
N VAL A 92 -16.75 -12.72 -7.44
CA VAL A 92 -16.39 -12.61 -6.02
C VAL A 92 -17.39 -11.67 -5.36
N THR A 93 -17.92 -12.10 -4.22
CA THR A 93 -18.70 -11.21 -3.35
C THR A 93 -17.76 -10.76 -2.23
N PRO A 94 -17.45 -9.46 -2.12
CA PRO A 94 -16.53 -8.99 -1.09
C PRO A 94 -17.12 -9.25 0.31
N PRO A 95 -16.31 -9.72 1.28
CA PRO A 95 -16.77 -9.96 2.65
C PRO A 95 -17.33 -8.70 3.33
N VAL A 96 -16.71 -7.55 3.07
CA VAL A 96 -17.19 -6.23 3.53
C VAL A 96 -17.78 -5.46 2.34
N PRO A 97 -19.08 -5.15 2.35
CA PRO A 97 -19.72 -4.38 1.29
C PRO A 97 -19.09 -3.00 1.12
N HIS A 98 -18.88 -2.59 -0.13
CA HIS A 98 -18.47 -1.22 -0.41
C HIS A 98 -19.60 -0.24 -0.05
N PRO A 99 -19.30 0.93 0.54
CA PRO A 99 -20.32 1.92 0.86
C PRO A 99 -21.04 2.42 -0.40
N GLU A 100 -22.36 2.52 -0.36
CA GLU A 100 -23.17 2.98 -1.50
C GLU A 100 -22.82 4.41 -1.96
N SER A 101 -22.24 5.23 -1.07
CA SER A 101 -21.79 6.58 -1.37
C SER A 101 -20.57 6.63 -2.28
N VAL A 102 -19.82 5.52 -2.37
CA VAL A 102 -18.60 5.45 -3.17
C VAL A 102 -18.96 4.93 -4.56
N PRO A 103 -18.62 5.65 -5.65
CA PRO A 103 -18.86 5.16 -7.00
C PRO A 103 -18.06 3.88 -7.26
N GLN A 104 -18.43 3.13 -8.29
CA GLN A 104 -17.84 1.82 -8.59
C GLN A 104 -16.30 1.83 -8.77
N ASN A 105 -15.72 2.93 -9.25
CA ASN A 105 -14.28 3.14 -9.36
C ASN A 105 -13.78 4.21 -8.37
N GLY A 106 -14.52 4.42 -7.28
CA GLY A 106 -14.17 5.37 -6.25
C GLY A 106 -13.05 4.87 -5.35
N TYR A 107 -12.43 5.80 -4.63
CA TYR A 107 -11.38 5.50 -3.68
C TYR A 107 -11.95 4.70 -2.50
N ILE A 108 -11.47 3.46 -2.35
CA ILE A 108 -11.66 2.61 -1.16
C ILE A 108 -10.31 1.96 -0.85
N LEU A 109 -9.89 2.10 0.40
CA LEU A 109 -8.71 1.48 0.96
C LEU A 109 -9.16 0.47 2.03
N TYR A 110 -8.61 -0.74 1.95
CA TYR A 110 -8.82 -1.81 2.92
C TYR A 110 -7.68 -1.76 3.94
N LEU A 111 -8.05 -1.61 5.21
CA LEU A 111 -7.10 -1.59 6.32
C LEU A 111 -7.22 -2.90 7.10
N ILE A 112 -6.10 -3.60 7.28
CA ILE A 112 -6.05 -4.85 8.04
C ILE A 112 -4.97 -4.70 9.10
N ASP A 113 -5.37 -4.80 10.36
CA ASP A 113 -4.48 -4.77 11.51
C ASP A 113 -3.91 -6.15 11.78
N VAL A 114 -2.59 -6.25 11.92
CA VAL A 114 -1.88 -7.51 12.16
C VAL A 114 -1.16 -7.44 13.49
N TYR A 115 -1.40 -8.44 14.33
CA TYR A 115 -0.85 -8.59 15.67
C TYR A 115 0.10 -9.79 15.73
N LEU A 116 1.27 -9.59 16.31
CA LEU A 116 2.26 -10.63 16.53
C LEU A 116 2.26 -11.10 17.99
N ASP A 117 2.57 -12.37 18.24
CA ASP A 117 2.79 -12.86 19.60
C ASP A 117 4.23 -12.54 20.08
N ASP A 118 4.58 -12.97 21.29
CA ASP A 118 5.92 -12.78 21.87
C ASP A 118 7.05 -13.49 21.08
N ASN A 119 6.71 -14.41 20.17
CA ASN A 119 7.63 -15.15 19.30
C ASN A 119 7.73 -14.56 17.89
N ASP A 120 7.13 -13.39 17.64
CA ASP A 120 7.00 -12.76 16.32
C ASP A 120 6.18 -13.61 15.31
N GLU A 121 5.31 -14.51 15.78
CA GLU A 121 4.33 -15.25 14.96
C GLU A 121 3.00 -14.49 14.87
N ILE A 122 2.20 -14.69 13.82
CA ILE A 122 0.89 -14.01 13.71
C ILE A 122 -0.06 -14.54 14.79
N GLU A 123 -0.42 -13.68 15.73
CA GLU A 123 -1.37 -13.97 16.80
C GLU A 123 -2.81 -13.82 16.29
N ALA A 124 -3.09 -12.70 15.63
CA ALA A 124 -4.41 -12.37 15.09
C ALA A 124 -4.33 -11.32 13.97
N VAL A 125 -5.41 -11.24 13.20
CA VAL A 125 -5.68 -10.15 12.25
C VAL A 125 -7.07 -9.58 12.54
N SER A 126 -7.27 -8.29 12.30
CA SER A 126 -8.60 -7.68 12.39
C SER A 126 -9.52 -8.12 11.25
N ASP A 127 -10.82 -7.86 11.39
CA ASP A 127 -11.68 -7.74 10.23
C ASP A 127 -11.20 -6.58 9.33
N ILE A 128 -11.63 -6.58 8.07
CA ILE A 128 -11.23 -5.55 7.12
C ILE A 128 -11.92 -4.23 7.47
N HIS A 129 -11.16 -3.21 7.85
CA HIS A 129 -11.70 -1.85 7.99
C HIS A 129 -11.67 -1.13 6.63
N LEU A 130 -12.54 -0.15 6.46
CA LEU A 130 -12.61 0.63 5.22
C LEU A 130 -12.17 2.07 5.46
N GLN A 131 -11.46 2.64 4.50
CA GLN A 131 -11.25 4.08 4.38
C GLN A 131 -11.64 4.53 2.99
N TYR A 132 -12.50 5.54 2.89
CA TYR A 132 -13.05 5.99 1.61
C TYR A 132 -13.38 7.49 1.64
N LEU A 133 -13.76 8.05 0.49
CA LEU A 133 -14.29 9.42 0.40
C LEU A 133 -15.82 9.37 0.46
N ASP A 134 -16.42 10.11 1.39
CA ASP A 134 -17.87 10.22 1.49
C ASP A 134 -18.47 11.07 0.36
N GLU A 135 -19.79 11.28 0.40
CA GLU A 135 -20.51 12.10 -0.59
C GLU A 135 -20.04 13.58 -0.65
N ASN A 136 -19.35 14.06 0.39
CA ASN A 136 -18.78 15.41 0.47
C ASN A 136 -17.32 15.45 -0.01
N GLY A 137 -16.72 14.30 -0.30
CA GLY A 137 -15.30 14.16 -0.59
C GLY A 137 -14.41 14.17 0.65
N ASP A 138 -14.99 14.00 1.85
CA ASP A 138 -14.25 13.92 3.11
C ASP A 138 -13.80 12.48 3.36
N LYS A 139 -12.56 12.31 3.84
CA LYS A 139 -12.01 10.99 4.18
C LYS A 139 -12.72 10.45 5.42
N THR A 140 -13.39 9.31 5.25
CA THR A 140 -14.17 8.58 6.26
C THR A 140 -13.55 7.21 6.49
N GLN A 141 -13.70 6.68 7.71
CA GLN A 141 -13.20 5.37 8.11
C GLN A 141 -14.29 4.58 8.83
N ASP A 142 -14.49 3.33 8.41
CA ASP A 142 -15.38 2.36 9.06
C ASP A 142 -14.53 1.26 9.70
N TRP A 143 -14.51 1.24 11.03
CA TRP A 143 -13.76 0.28 11.83
C TRP A 143 -14.63 -0.93 12.20
N ASN A 144 -14.41 -2.05 11.51
CA ASN A 144 -14.96 -3.38 11.84
C ASN A 144 -14.28 -4.04 13.06
N ASP A 145 -14.60 -5.32 13.34
CA ASP A 145 -14.12 -6.01 14.54
C ASP A 145 -12.59 -6.04 14.63
N ASP A 146 -12.09 -5.74 15.81
CA ASP A 146 -10.67 -5.80 16.14
C ASP A 146 -10.52 -6.79 17.31
N PRO A 147 -9.74 -7.87 17.15
CA PRO A 147 -9.55 -8.85 18.21
C PRO A 147 -8.90 -8.25 19.46
N PHE A 148 -8.15 -7.15 19.33
CA PHE A 148 -7.41 -6.52 20.42
C PHE A 148 -7.54 -4.99 20.41
N PRO A 149 -8.73 -4.43 20.67
CA PRO A 149 -9.00 -2.99 20.52
C PRO A 149 -8.21 -2.10 21.49
N ASP A 150 -7.69 -2.68 22.58
CA ASP A 150 -6.88 -1.98 23.58
C ASP A 150 -5.36 -2.12 23.34
N ARG A 151 -4.95 -2.83 22.27
CA ARG A 151 -3.55 -3.05 21.90
C ARG A 151 -3.28 -2.41 20.54
N GLN A 152 -2.14 -1.73 20.40
CA GLN A 152 -1.73 -1.24 19.08
C GLN A 152 -1.26 -2.42 18.21
N PRO A 153 -1.73 -2.53 16.96
CA PRO A 153 -1.24 -3.56 16.04
C PRO A 153 0.22 -3.35 15.67
N ASP A 154 0.90 -4.46 15.38
CA ASP A 154 2.30 -4.46 14.97
C ASP A 154 2.47 -3.85 13.58
N ALA A 155 1.52 -4.08 12.68
CA ALA A 155 1.44 -3.38 11.40
C ALA A 155 -0.02 -3.22 10.95
N ARG A 156 -0.26 -2.19 10.12
CA ARG A 156 -1.51 -2.02 9.39
C ARG A 156 -1.24 -2.13 7.89
N LEU A 157 -1.80 -3.17 7.26
CA LEU A 157 -1.80 -3.33 5.80
C LEU A 157 -2.75 -2.30 5.19
N GLN A 158 -2.36 -1.73 4.05
CA GLN A 158 -3.16 -0.74 3.32
C GLN A 158 -3.40 -1.20 1.89
N LEU A 159 -4.38 -2.08 1.71
CA LEU A 159 -4.64 -2.73 0.43
C LEU A 159 -5.75 -2.00 -0.34
N PHE A 160 -5.84 -2.28 -1.63
CA PHE A 160 -6.84 -1.76 -2.55
C PHE A 160 -7.32 -2.89 -3.47
N GLY A 161 -8.44 -2.67 -4.16
CA GLY A 161 -8.95 -3.65 -5.12
C GLY A 161 -7.92 -3.91 -6.22
N LYS A 162 -7.44 -5.16 -6.35
CA LYS A 162 -6.43 -5.57 -7.32
C LYS A 162 -6.64 -7.02 -7.71
N TYR A 163 -6.51 -7.36 -8.99
CA TYR A 163 -6.50 -8.77 -9.39
C TYR A 163 -5.20 -9.43 -8.94
N VAL A 164 -5.36 -10.53 -8.23
CA VAL A 164 -4.28 -11.43 -7.86
C VAL A 164 -4.75 -12.85 -8.18
N PRO A 165 -4.02 -13.64 -8.99
CA PRO A 165 -4.56 -14.85 -9.61
C PRO A 165 -4.76 -16.03 -8.65
N SER A 166 -4.09 -16.01 -7.50
CA SER A 166 -4.09 -17.13 -6.56
C SER A 166 -3.60 -16.69 -5.18
N MET A 167 -3.86 -17.52 -4.16
CA MET A 167 -3.52 -17.25 -2.76
C MET A 167 -2.01 -17.15 -2.50
N ASP A 168 -1.20 -17.96 -3.19
CA ASP A 168 0.27 -17.88 -3.12
C ASP A 168 0.79 -16.56 -3.71
N VAL A 169 0.27 -16.14 -4.87
CA VAL A 169 0.61 -14.83 -5.46
C VAL A 169 0.10 -13.68 -4.57
N PHE A 170 -1.01 -13.89 -3.85
CA PHE A 170 -1.51 -12.91 -2.87
C PHE A 170 -0.61 -12.79 -1.65
N GLN A 171 -0.07 -13.91 -1.14
CA GLN A 171 0.94 -13.88 -0.09
C GLN A 171 2.18 -13.10 -0.56
N GLU A 172 2.68 -13.38 -1.77
CA GLU A 172 3.81 -12.66 -2.35
C GLU A 172 3.51 -11.17 -2.53
N PHE A 173 2.29 -10.82 -2.97
CA PHE A 173 1.83 -9.45 -3.11
C PHE A 173 1.82 -8.71 -1.77
N VAL A 174 1.27 -9.32 -0.70
CA VAL A 174 1.25 -8.70 0.63
C VAL A 174 2.67 -8.46 1.14
N VAL A 175 3.57 -9.43 0.96
CA VAL A 175 4.99 -9.26 1.32
C VAL A 175 5.65 -8.14 0.52
N TYR A 176 5.35 -8.03 -0.78
CA TYR A 176 5.85 -6.96 -1.64
C TYR A 176 5.29 -5.59 -1.25
N HIS A 177 3.99 -5.49 -1.02
CA HIS A 177 3.30 -4.29 -0.59
C HIS A 177 3.86 -3.77 0.74
N LEU A 178 4.16 -4.65 1.69
CA LEU A 178 4.84 -4.28 2.93
C LEU A 178 6.26 -3.74 2.71
N ARG A 179 6.97 -4.15 1.64
CA ARG A 179 8.24 -3.51 1.24
C ARG A 179 8.01 -2.09 0.72
N CYS A 180 6.94 -1.87 -0.05
CA CYS A 180 6.54 -0.54 -0.50
C CYS A 180 6.13 0.36 0.68
N GLN A 181 5.40 -0.16 1.68
CA GLN A 181 5.11 0.58 2.91
C GLN A 181 6.41 0.93 3.66
N LEU A 182 7.34 -0.02 3.81
CA LEU A 182 8.64 0.26 4.45
C LEU A 182 9.43 1.34 3.71
N ARG A 183 9.45 1.31 2.37
CA ARG A 183 10.04 2.37 1.54
C ARG A 183 9.46 3.74 1.91
N ASP A 184 8.14 3.82 1.94
CA ASP A 184 7.41 5.07 2.17
C ASP A 184 7.64 5.62 3.58
N VAL A 185 7.86 4.78 4.59
CA VAL A 185 8.26 5.23 5.93
C VAL A 185 9.61 5.96 5.90
N TYR A 186 10.61 5.46 5.17
CA TYR A 186 11.90 6.17 5.02
C TYR A 186 11.75 7.46 4.22
N ILE A 187 11.10 7.41 3.06
CA ILE A 187 10.89 8.59 2.18
C ILE A 187 10.10 9.67 2.92
N GLY A 188 9.07 9.27 3.66
CA GLY A 188 8.26 10.14 4.50
C GLY A 188 9.06 10.80 5.61
N ALA A 189 10.12 10.17 6.11
CA ALA A 189 11.09 10.76 7.04
C ALA A 189 12.19 11.59 6.34
N GLY A 190 12.15 11.75 5.02
CA GLY A 190 13.21 12.43 4.26
C GLY A 190 14.52 11.66 4.22
N LEU A 191 14.45 10.32 4.36
CA LEU A 191 15.59 9.42 4.36
C LEU A 191 15.62 8.59 3.08
N GLU A 192 16.83 8.27 2.64
CA GLU A 192 17.04 7.29 1.58
C GLU A 192 16.73 5.88 2.13
N PRO A 193 15.79 5.13 1.53
CA PRO A 193 15.53 3.75 1.93
C PRO A 193 16.77 2.86 1.74
N PRO A 194 16.97 1.85 2.60
CA PRO A 194 17.88 0.74 2.33
C PRO A 194 17.56 0.06 1.00
N GLU A 195 18.59 -0.40 0.27
CA GLU A 195 18.48 -0.96 -1.10
C GLU A 195 17.37 -2.01 -1.25
N LYS A 196 17.24 -2.94 -0.30
CA LYS A 196 16.19 -3.98 -0.30
C LYS A 196 14.74 -3.47 -0.29
N TYR A 197 14.52 -2.20 0.05
CA TYR A 197 13.22 -1.54 0.06
C TYR A 197 13.05 -0.54 -1.09
N ARG A 198 14.03 -0.39 -2.00
CA ARG A 198 13.92 0.50 -3.15
C ARG A 198 13.16 -0.18 -4.29
N VAL A 199 11.88 -0.39 -4.07
CA VAL A 199 10.95 -1.01 -5.01
C VAL A 199 9.90 -0.02 -5.49
N LEU A 200 9.32 -0.24 -6.67
CA LEU A 200 8.23 0.57 -7.20
C LEU A 200 6.86 -0.03 -6.89
N GLY A 201 5.84 0.81 -6.78
CA GLY A 201 4.46 0.40 -6.53
C GLY A 201 3.87 1.05 -5.27
N ARG A 202 2.55 1.01 -5.15
CA ARG A 202 1.82 1.66 -4.06
C ARG A 202 2.16 1.03 -2.69
N GLY A 203 2.44 1.90 -1.72
CA GLY A 203 2.72 1.54 -0.34
C GLY A 203 1.77 2.26 0.61
N ASP A 204 2.28 3.20 1.40
CA ASP A 204 1.47 3.98 2.33
C ASP A 204 0.57 4.99 1.59
N ASP A 205 -0.69 5.08 1.99
CA ASP A 205 -1.73 5.89 1.34
C ASP A 205 -1.54 7.40 1.51
N ASP A 206 -1.09 7.87 2.69
CA ASP A 206 -0.79 9.30 2.89
C ASP A 206 0.40 9.71 2.02
N LEU A 207 1.44 8.88 1.95
CA LEU A 207 2.59 9.13 1.07
C LEU A 207 2.21 9.05 -0.40
N THR A 208 1.42 8.06 -0.80
CA THR A 208 0.90 7.93 -2.16
C THR A 208 0.11 9.17 -2.57
N SER A 209 -0.74 9.70 -1.69
CA SER A 209 -1.47 10.95 -1.91
C SER A 209 -0.56 12.16 -2.09
N ARG A 210 0.63 12.16 -1.46
CA ARG A 210 1.63 13.23 -1.61
C ARG A 210 2.37 13.12 -2.94
N TYR A 211 2.69 11.90 -3.38
CA TYR A 211 3.34 11.69 -4.68
C TYR A 211 2.45 12.19 -5.83
N HIS A 212 1.15 11.94 -5.76
CA HIS A 212 0.17 12.45 -6.74
C HIS A 212 0.01 13.97 -6.76
N ASN A 213 0.44 14.67 -5.71
CA ASN A 213 0.17 16.10 -5.57
C ASN A 213 1.16 16.91 -6.41
N ASP A 214 0.71 17.43 -7.55
CA ASP A 214 1.48 18.25 -8.49
C ASP A 214 2.16 19.48 -7.86
N LYS A 215 1.67 19.95 -6.71
CA LYS A 215 2.26 21.07 -5.96
C LYS A 215 3.34 20.62 -4.97
N VAL A 216 3.44 19.33 -4.66
CA VAL A 216 4.45 18.73 -3.79
C VAL A 216 5.53 18.09 -4.66
N THR A 217 6.49 18.90 -5.10
CA THR A 217 7.50 18.51 -6.11
C THR A 217 8.80 17.94 -5.52
N ILE A 218 8.78 17.57 -4.23
CA ILE A 218 9.98 17.06 -3.54
C ILE A 218 10.10 15.53 -3.58
N TYR A 219 9.06 14.84 -4.06
CA TYR A 219 9.03 13.40 -4.19
C TYR A 219 8.98 13.02 -5.66
N ASP A 220 9.63 11.91 -6.00
CA ASP A 220 9.38 11.22 -7.26
C ASP A 220 8.14 10.32 -7.13
N ASP A 221 7.67 9.79 -8.26
CA ASP A 221 6.47 8.96 -8.33
C ASP A 221 6.72 7.50 -7.93
N TYR A 222 7.24 7.25 -6.73
CA TYR A 222 7.62 5.90 -6.26
C TYR A 222 6.45 4.88 -6.26
N HIS A 223 5.22 5.37 -6.17
CA HIS A 223 4.01 4.57 -6.23
C HIS A 223 3.70 4.04 -7.63
N LEU A 224 4.22 4.66 -8.69
CA LEU A 224 4.02 4.23 -10.06
C LEU A 224 4.97 3.09 -10.38
N GLU A 225 4.41 1.98 -10.82
CA GLU A 225 5.12 0.74 -11.14
C GLU A 225 6.03 0.89 -12.37
N GLU A 226 5.75 1.91 -13.18
CA GLU A 226 6.45 2.27 -14.41
C GLU A 226 7.41 3.48 -14.28
N ALA A 227 7.66 3.96 -13.06
CA ALA A 227 8.51 5.12 -12.84
C ALA A 227 9.97 4.82 -13.23
N ASP A 228 10.66 5.81 -13.80
CA ASP A 228 12.09 5.72 -14.12
C ASP A 228 12.88 6.49 -13.06
N ILE A 229 13.10 5.82 -11.91
CA ILE A 229 13.77 6.40 -10.74
C ILE A 229 15.08 5.64 -10.49
N PRO A 230 16.25 6.29 -10.51
CA PRO A 230 17.53 5.61 -10.31
C PRO A 230 17.59 4.78 -9.02
N GLY A 231 17.84 3.48 -9.16
CA GLY A 231 17.97 2.56 -8.04
C GLY A 231 16.65 2.01 -7.49
N TYR A 232 15.53 2.23 -8.20
CA TYR A 232 14.22 1.65 -7.89
C TYR A 232 13.73 0.80 -9.05
N GLU A 233 13.15 -0.37 -8.75
CA GLU A 233 12.65 -1.29 -9.77
C GLU A 233 11.30 -1.90 -9.36
N LEU A 234 10.45 -2.22 -10.35
CA LEU A 234 9.29 -3.09 -10.16
C LEU A 234 9.78 -4.54 -10.12
N GLU A 235 9.81 -5.12 -8.93
CA GLU A 235 10.24 -6.52 -8.77
C GLU A 235 9.07 -7.51 -8.78
N PHE A 236 7.86 -7.07 -8.42
CA PHE A 236 6.69 -7.94 -8.37
C PHE A 236 6.17 -8.27 -9.77
N ASP A 237 5.90 -9.53 -10.03
CA ASP A 237 5.63 -10.06 -11.37
C ASP A 237 4.17 -10.49 -11.59
N TYR A 238 3.33 -10.31 -10.58
CA TYR A 238 1.89 -10.62 -10.61
C TYR A 238 1.57 -12.09 -10.88
N GLY A 239 2.51 -13.02 -10.67
CA GLY A 239 2.34 -14.44 -11.00
C GLY A 239 2.47 -14.76 -12.49
N PHE A 240 2.90 -13.78 -13.30
CA PHE A 240 3.06 -13.92 -14.75
C PHE A 240 4.51 -13.74 -15.21
N GLY A 241 5.47 -13.71 -14.29
CA GLY A 241 6.89 -13.49 -14.60
C GLY A 241 7.14 -12.17 -15.33
N GLU A 242 8.13 -12.16 -16.22
CA GLU A 242 8.49 -10.97 -16.99
C GLU A 242 7.33 -10.41 -17.83
N LEU A 243 6.36 -11.25 -18.23
CA LEU A 243 5.17 -10.79 -18.94
C LEU A 243 4.24 -9.97 -18.04
N GLY A 244 4.12 -10.31 -16.76
CA GLY A 244 3.35 -9.51 -15.79
C GLY A 244 3.94 -8.11 -15.63
N LYS A 245 5.25 -8.05 -15.39
CA LYS A 245 6.00 -6.77 -15.30
C LYS A 245 5.87 -5.93 -16.57
N GLN A 246 6.08 -6.56 -17.72
CA GLN A 246 6.03 -5.87 -19.01
C GLN A 246 4.61 -5.43 -19.37
N SER A 247 3.57 -6.15 -18.94
CA SER A 247 2.18 -5.79 -19.20
C SER A 247 1.81 -4.47 -18.51
N VAL A 248 2.23 -4.30 -17.25
CA VAL A 248 2.11 -3.04 -16.52
C VAL A 248 2.85 -1.91 -17.26
N ILE A 249 4.11 -2.13 -17.61
CA ILE A 249 4.95 -1.13 -18.30
C ILE A 249 4.41 -0.77 -19.70
N ASN A 250 3.85 -1.75 -20.43
CA ASN A 250 3.36 -1.56 -21.80
C ASN A 250 1.98 -0.90 -21.86
N ALA A 251 1.13 -1.06 -20.84
CA ALA A 251 -0.13 -0.32 -20.73
C ALA A 251 0.08 1.20 -20.82
N LYS A 252 1.16 1.71 -20.20
CA LYS A 252 1.61 3.11 -20.28
C LYS A 252 2.01 3.55 -21.69
N ARG A 253 2.80 2.72 -22.40
CA ARG A 253 3.40 3.09 -23.71
C ARG A 253 2.39 3.27 -24.83
N LYS A 254 1.21 2.65 -24.74
CA LYS A 254 0.14 2.79 -25.74
C LYS A 254 -0.67 4.09 -25.60
N GLY A 255 -0.34 4.98 -24.65
CA GLY A 255 -1.14 6.19 -24.43
C GLY A 255 -2.54 5.88 -23.89
N ILE A 256 -2.76 4.65 -23.42
CA ILE A 256 -3.91 4.25 -22.60
C ILE A 256 -3.60 4.66 -21.15
N GLY A 257 -3.10 5.89 -20.99
CA GLY A 257 -2.99 6.54 -19.69
C GLY A 257 -4.38 6.97 -19.30
N ALA A 258 -4.79 6.64 -18.08
CA ALA A 258 -6.03 7.21 -17.59
C ALA A 258 -5.85 8.72 -17.40
N GLU A 259 -6.92 9.47 -17.64
CA GLU A 259 -7.00 10.87 -17.22
C GLU A 259 -6.94 10.99 -15.68
N ASN A 260 -7.18 9.87 -14.96
CA ASN A 260 -7.09 9.74 -13.50
C ASN A 260 -6.15 8.58 -13.08
N PRO A 261 -5.06 8.82 -12.32
CA PRO A 261 -4.11 7.79 -11.89
C PRO A 261 -4.71 6.64 -11.05
N ASP A 262 -5.82 6.87 -10.34
CA ASP A 262 -6.56 5.81 -9.62
C ASP A 262 -7.09 4.71 -10.57
N ASP A 263 -7.21 5.00 -11.87
CA ASP A 263 -7.61 4.02 -12.88
C ASP A 263 -6.45 3.11 -13.36
N ALA A 264 -5.19 3.39 -12.99
CA ALA A 264 -4.09 2.49 -13.34
C ALA A 264 -4.23 1.14 -12.62
N ASP A 265 -4.64 1.17 -11.34
CA ASP A 265 -4.98 -0.03 -10.57
C ASP A 265 -6.34 -0.62 -10.98
N SER A 266 -7.30 0.20 -11.46
CA SER A 266 -8.60 -0.31 -11.95
C SER A 266 -8.47 -1.23 -13.17
N ARG A 267 -7.38 -1.12 -13.95
CA ARG A 267 -7.07 -2.03 -15.07
C ARG A 267 -6.43 -3.34 -14.64
N LEU A 268 -5.71 -3.34 -13.52
CA LEU A 268 -5.30 -4.56 -12.83
C LEU A 268 -6.49 -5.13 -12.05
N ALA A 269 -7.61 -4.44 -11.87
CA ALA A 269 -8.79 -4.93 -11.17
C ALA A 269 -9.85 -5.61 -12.08
N ASN A 270 -9.47 -6.03 -13.30
CA ASN A 270 -10.37 -6.43 -14.39
C ASN A 270 -11.60 -7.25 -13.94
N PRO A 271 -12.80 -6.76 -14.29
CA PRO A 271 -13.55 -7.37 -15.37
C PRO A 271 -13.84 -6.42 -16.52
N SER A 272 -13.95 -7.02 -17.71
CA SER A 272 -14.41 -6.45 -18.99
C SER A 272 -15.28 -5.20 -18.75
N GLN A 273 -14.69 -4.01 -18.89
CA GLN A 273 -15.49 -2.78 -18.81
C GLN A 273 -16.35 -2.60 -20.08
N ASP A 274 -15.99 -3.27 -21.19
CA ASP A 274 -16.65 -3.09 -22.50
C ASP A 274 -16.88 -4.39 -23.32
N GLY A 275 -16.69 -5.58 -22.73
CA GLY A 275 -16.76 -6.85 -23.47
C GLY A 275 -15.47 -7.24 -24.20
N GLU A 276 -14.37 -6.53 -23.95
CA GLU A 276 -13.00 -6.96 -24.31
C GLU A 276 -12.26 -7.47 -23.07
N GLU A 277 -11.44 -8.53 -23.24
CA GLU A 277 -10.60 -9.11 -22.18
C GLU A 277 -9.69 -8.05 -21.57
N GLY A 278 -9.66 -7.92 -20.25
CA GLY A 278 -8.70 -7.03 -19.60
C GLY A 278 -7.27 -7.54 -19.76
N LEU A 279 -6.30 -6.67 -19.47
CA LEU A 279 -4.90 -6.92 -19.81
C LEU A 279 -4.35 -8.20 -19.17
N LEU A 280 -4.71 -8.48 -17.91
CA LEU A 280 -4.28 -9.69 -17.20
C LEU A 280 -5.05 -10.95 -17.63
N GLU A 281 -6.31 -10.80 -18.03
CA GLU A 281 -7.13 -11.89 -18.57
C GLU A 281 -6.64 -12.29 -19.97
N THR A 282 -6.22 -11.31 -20.77
CA THR A 282 -5.56 -11.50 -22.07
C THR A 282 -4.21 -12.20 -21.90
N VAL A 283 -3.41 -11.80 -20.90
CA VAL A 283 -2.11 -12.47 -20.62
C VAL A 283 -2.33 -13.89 -20.11
N SER A 284 -3.32 -14.10 -19.25
CA SER A 284 -3.73 -15.43 -18.75
C SER A 284 -4.28 -16.32 -19.88
N SER A 285 -5.08 -15.77 -20.81
CA SER A 285 -5.64 -16.49 -21.96
C SER A 285 -4.56 -16.89 -22.97
N VAL A 286 -3.60 -16.00 -23.23
CA VAL A 286 -2.42 -16.26 -24.07
C VAL A 286 -1.54 -17.36 -23.48
N LEU A 287 -1.32 -17.37 -22.17
CA LEU A 287 -0.52 -18.40 -21.50
C LEU A 287 -1.24 -19.77 -21.49
N ARG A 288 -2.54 -19.80 -21.18
CA ARG A 288 -3.35 -21.03 -21.26
C ARG A 288 -3.44 -21.59 -22.67
N GLY A 289 -3.44 -20.73 -23.69
CA GLY A 289 -3.41 -21.11 -25.10
C GLY A 289 -2.04 -21.61 -25.59
N SER A 290 -0.96 -21.32 -24.85
CA SER A 290 0.40 -21.79 -25.18
C SER A 290 0.72 -23.17 -24.61
N ASP A 291 0.00 -23.61 -23.56
CA ASP A 291 0.12 -24.97 -23.00
C ASP A 291 -0.74 -26.01 -23.74
N THR A 292 -1.74 -25.59 -24.53
CA THR A 292 -2.58 -26.50 -25.31
C THR A 292 -1.98 -26.96 -26.63
N ASP A 293 -0.79 -26.46 -27.03
CA ASP A 293 -0.12 -26.82 -28.29
C ASP A 293 1.04 -27.82 -28.11
N GLN A 294 1.15 -28.49 -26.94
CA GLN A 294 2.12 -29.59 -26.73
C GLN A 294 1.50 -30.97 -26.47
N THR A 295 0.18 -31.13 -26.65
CA THR A 295 -0.42 -32.45 -26.72
C THR A 295 -1.36 -32.57 -27.91
N GLU A 296 -0.81 -32.50 -29.12
CA GLU A 296 -1.34 -33.27 -30.24
C GLU A 296 -0.23 -33.53 -31.28
N THR A 297 0.09 -34.83 -31.42
CA THR A 297 0.98 -35.53 -32.38
C THR A 297 2.49 -35.58 -32.15
#